data_AF-A0A850EET4-F1
#
_entry.id   AF-A0A850EET4-F1
#
_cell.length_a   1.000
_cell.length_b   1.000
_cell.length_c   1.000
_cell.angle_alpha   90.00
_cell.angle_beta   90.00
_cell.angle_gamma   90.00
#
_symmetry.space_group_name_H-M   'P 1'
#
loop_
_entity.id
_entity.type
_entity.pdbx_description
1 polymer ?
#
loop_
_entity_poly.entity_id
_entity_poly.type
_entity_poly.pdbx_seq_one_letter_code
_entity_poly.pdbx_strand_id
1 'polypeptide(L)'
;EKEIKVSKTDPDSGYMIRDGKPEGFFYLDHRTVDMKYNLITDVHVTPGNVHDSVPYLSRLDRQQTRFGFKVEAVALDSGYLTTPICRGLQRREIFAVIAHRRFHPKQGLFPKWKFTFDAERNLYVCPASHELKYRTTDRKGYRQYASDSEHCKSCPLLNECTHSRNHRKVVTRHVWEDSKEWVRSNRLSRSGKQLYRKRKETIE
;
A
#
# COMPACT_ATOMS: atom_id res chain seq x y z
N GLU A 1 -9.27 -19.92 -15.84
CA GLU A 1 -7.94 -20.16 -15.23
C GLU A 1 -6.97 -19.10 -15.72
N LYS A 2 -5.93 -18.78 -14.94
CA LYS A 2 -4.92 -17.79 -15.35
C LYS A 2 -3.77 -18.57 -15.98
N GLU A 3 -3.44 -18.31 -17.23
CA GLU A 3 -2.25 -18.91 -17.87
C GLU A 3 -1.00 -18.40 -17.16
N ILE A 4 -0.15 -19.32 -16.70
CA ILE A 4 1.10 -19.03 -16.00
C ILE A 4 2.23 -19.69 -16.80
N LYS A 5 3.27 -18.92 -17.13
CA LYS A 5 4.49 -19.48 -17.72
C LYS A 5 5.22 -20.30 -16.65
N VAL A 6 5.47 -21.58 -16.96
CA VAL A 6 6.19 -22.52 -16.10
C VAL A 6 7.49 -22.92 -16.79
N SER A 7 8.59 -22.95 -16.04
CA SER A 7 9.88 -23.38 -16.56
C SER A 7 9.87 -24.89 -16.77
N LYS A 8 10.42 -25.35 -17.91
CA LYS A 8 10.57 -26.78 -18.21
C LYS A 8 11.71 -27.43 -17.42
N THR A 9 12.66 -26.65 -16.91
CA THR A 9 13.84 -27.14 -16.19
C THR A 9 13.67 -27.07 -14.68
N ASP A 10 13.02 -26.01 -14.18
CA ASP A 10 12.78 -25.80 -12.75
C ASP A 10 11.36 -25.25 -12.52
N PRO A 11 10.36 -26.13 -12.33
CA PRO A 11 8.96 -25.75 -12.18
C PRO A 11 8.66 -24.86 -10.97
N ASP A 12 9.55 -24.83 -9.97
CA ASP A 12 9.38 -24.04 -8.74
C ASP A 12 9.79 -22.57 -8.94
N SER A 13 10.48 -22.26 -10.05
CA SER A 13 10.85 -20.90 -10.42
C SER A 13 9.66 -20.10 -10.96
N GLY A 14 9.62 -18.80 -10.67
CA GLY A 14 8.53 -17.92 -11.11
C GLY A 14 8.96 -17.02 -12.25
N TYR A 15 8.16 -16.95 -13.32
CA TYR A 15 8.41 -16.02 -14.43
C TYR A 15 8.13 -14.57 -14.02
N MET A 16 9.09 -13.68 -14.22
CA MET A 16 9.00 -12.29 -13.79
C MET A 16 9.60 -11.34 -14.83
N ILE A 17 8.90 -10.20 -15.02
CA ILE A 17 9.36 -9.06 -15.80
C ILE A 17 9.43 -7.86 -14.85
N ARG A 18 10.59 -7.22 -14.74
CA ARG A 18 10.79 -5.99 -13.94
C ARG A 18 11.57 -4.98 -14.76
N ASP A 19 11.12 -3.74 -14.77
CA ASP A 19 11.84 -2.64 -15.43
C ASP A 19 13.29 -2.55 -14.93
N GLY A 20 14.25 -2.58 -15.86
CA GLY A 20 15.68 -2.51 -15.56
C GLY A 20 16.31 -3.83 -15.07
N LYS A 21 15.59 -4.96 -15.11
CA LYS A 21 16.14 -6.30 -14.83
C LYS A 21 15.88 -7.26 -16.00
N PRO A 22 16.69 -8.33 -16.14
CA PRO A 22 16.45 -9.35 -17.15
C PRO A 22 15.08 -9.99 -16.97
N GLU A 23 14.39 -10.24 -18.09
CA GLU A 23 13.18 -11.06 -18.13
C GLU A 23 13.56 -12.53 -18.03
N GLY A 24 12.83 -13.30 -17.21
CA GLY A 24 13.13 -14.72 -17.03
C GLY A 24 12.48 -15.37 -15.81
N PHE A 25 12.96 -16.56 -15.49
CA PHE A 25 12.55 -17.34 -14.33
C PHE A 25 13.49 -17.07 -13.15
N PHE A 26 12.91 -16.69 -12.01
CA PHE A 26 13.68 -16.29 -10.84
C PHE A 26 13.06 -16.81 -9.54
N TYR A 27 13.83 -16.68 -8.48
CA TYR A 27 13.39 -16.75 -7.09
C TYR A 27 13.55 -15.38 -6.43
N LEU A 28 12.71 -15.14 -5.43
CA LEU A 28 12.77 -13.96 -4.57
C LEU A 28 13.14 -14.42 -3.16
N ASP A 29 14.17 -13.78 -2.61
CA ASP A 29 14.58 -13.96 -1.23
C ASP A 29 13.94 -12.86 -0.36
N HIS A 30 13.15 -13.29 0.63
CA HIS A 30 12.55 -12.45 1.66
C HIS A 30 13.33 -12.63 2.95
N ARG A 31 14.08 -11.61 3.35
CA ARG A 31 14.88 -11.63 4.58
C ARG A 31 14.36 -10.67 5.62
N THR A 32 14.44 -11.08 6.89
CA THR A 32 14.29 -10.20 8.04
C THR A 32 15.61 -10.11 8.78
N VAL A 33 15.97 -8.89 9.19
CA VAL A 33 17.20 -8.59 9.92
C VAL A 33 16.83 -7.83 11.19
N ASP A 34 17.44 -8.23 12.31
CA ASP A 34 17.35 -7.48 13.56
C ASP A 34 18.11 -6.15 13.46
N MET A 35 17.49 -5.08 13.94
CA MET A 35 18.03 -3.72 13.86
C MET A 35 19.16 -3.46 14.85
N LYS A 36 19.23 -4.20 15.98
CA LYS A 36 20.19 -3.92 17.04
C LYS A 36 21.55 -4.58 16.79
N TYR A 37 21.53 -5.82 16.31
CA TYR A 37 22.72 -6.66 16.17
C TYR A 37 22.99 -7.09 14.72
N ASN A 38 22.19 -6.65 13.74
CA ASN A 38 22.32 -7.00 12.32
C ASN A 38 22.28 -8.52 12.06
N LEU A 39 21.56 -9.26 12.90
CA LEU A 39 21.40 -10.70 12.76
C LEU A 39 20.24 -11.00 11.81
N ILE A 40 20.45 -11.90 10.85
CA ILE A 40 19.37 -12.42 10.01
C ILE A 40 18.49 -13.31 10.88
N THR A 41 17.25 -12.89 11.10
CA THR A 41 16.27 -13.61 11.92
C THR A 41 15.32 -14.47 11.10
N ASP A 42 15.20 -14.18 9.79
CA ASP A 42 14.41 -14.99 8.88
C ASP A 42 14.91 -14.91 7.44
N VAL A 43 14.80 -16.04 6.74
CA VAL A 43 15.01 -16.16 5.29
C VAL A 43 13.87 -17.01 4.73
N HIS A 44 13.25 -16.54 3.65
CA HIS A 44 12.19 -17.25 2.99
C HIS A 44 12.26 -17.02 1.49
N VAL A 45 12.36 -18.11 0.73
CA VAL A 45 12.45 -18.05 -0.73
C VAL A 45 11.08 -18.34 -1.33
N THR A 46 10.67 -17.54 -2.31
CA THR A 46 9.45 -17.77 -3.11
C THR A 46 9.76 -17.73 -4.60
N PRO A 47 8.88 -18.31 -5.44
CA PRO A 47 8.95 -18.11 -6.89
C PRO A 47 8.89 -16.61 -7.26
N GLY A 48 9.55 -16.22 -8.35
CA GLY A 48 9.67 -14.84 -8.82
C GLY A 48 8.36 -14.13 -9.20
N ASN A 49 7.29 -14.88 -9.42
CA ASN A 49 5.96 -14.36 -9.72
C ASN A 49 5.13 -14.06 -8.46
N VAL A 50 5.63 -14.39 -7.26
CA VAL A 50 5.00 -14.05 -5.98
C VAL A 50 5.43 -12.64 -5.56
N HIS A 51 4.47 -11.79 -5.24
CA HIS A 51 4.76 -10.42 -4.80
C HIS A 51 5.26 -10.40 -3.35
N ASP A 52 6.31 -9.61 -3.05
CA ASP A 52 7.00 -9.56 -1.75
C ASP A 52 6.09 -9.30 -0.55
N SER A 53 5.00 -8.56 -0.77
CA SER A 53 4.02 -8.27 0.28
C SER A 53 3.18 -9.48 0.75
N VAL A 54 3.10 -10.55 -0.05
CA VAL A 54 2.24 -11.71 0.22
C VAL A 54 2.73 -12.52 1.43
N PRO A 55 4.00 -12.97 1.50
CA PRO A 55 4.46 -13.77 2.63
C PRO A 55 4.72 -12.95 3.90
N TYR A 56 4.88 -11.62 3.81
CA TYR A 56 5.43 -10.81 4.88
C TYR A 56 4.80 -11.03 6.28
N LEU A 57 3.46 -10.94 6.38
CA LEU A 57 2.80 -11.05 7.68
C LEU A 57 2.96 -12.45 8.30
N SER A 58 2.91 -13.52 7.49
CA SER A 58 3.10 -14.87 8.01
C SER A 58 4.57 -15.11 8.41
N ARG A 59 5.53 -14.47 7.74
CA ARG A 59 6.94 -14.51 8.14
C ARG A 59 7.20 -13.77 9.44
N LEU A 60 6.53 -12.64 9.66
CA LEU A 60 6.56 -11.92 10.92
C LEU A 60 6.00 -12.80 12.06
N ASP A 61 4.82 -13.38 11.87
CA ASP A 61 4.20 -14.25 12.87
C ASP A 61 5.07 -15.48 13.18
N ARG A 62 5.67 -16.09 12.16
CA ARG A 62 6.57 -17.23 12.35
C ARG A 62 7.75 -16.88 13.25
N GLN A 63 8.35 -15.70 13.11
CA GLN A 63 9.47 -15.28 13.95
C GLN A 63 9.05 -15.10 15.41
N GLN A 64 7.88 -14.47 15.63
CA GLN A 64 7.32 -14.31 16.98
C GLN A 64 7.05 -15.67 17.64
N THR A 65 6.45 -16.60 16.90
CA THR A 65 6.14 -17.94 17.43
C THR A 65 7.39 -18.78 17.65
N ARG A 66 8.34 -18.77 16.71
CA ARG A 66 9.53 -19.65 16.76
C ARG A 66 10.53 -19.21 17.82
N PHE A 67 10.76 -17.91 17.94
CA PHE A 67 11.83 -17.36 18.78
C PHE A 67 11.31 -16.60 19.99
N GLY A 68 9.99 -16.45 20.15
CA GLY A 68 9.40 -15.68 21.24
C GLY A 68 9.65 -14.17 21.13
N PHE A 69 9.94 -13.67 19.93
CA PHE A 69 10.27 -12.26 19.74
C PHE A 69 9.07 -11.35 20.04
N LYS A 70 9.28 -10.41 20.96
CA LYS A 70 8.39 -9.28 21.19
C LYS A 70 8.75 -8.17 20.21
N VAL A 71 8.20 -8.26 19.00
CA VAL A 71 8.48 -7.28 17.94
C VAL A 71 7.76 -5.98 18.26
N GLU A 72 8.52 -4.94 18.62
CA GLU A 72 7.97 -3.61 18.94
C GLU A 72 7.78 -2.75 17.69
N ALA A 73 8.69 -2.88 16.71
CA ALA A 73 8.69 -2.04 15.52
C ALA A 73 9.24 -2.75 14.29
N VAL A 74 8.80 -2.31 13.12
CA VAL A 74 9.26 -2.81 11.81
C VAL A 74 9.53 -1.67 10.84
N ALA A 75 10.58 -1.83 10.02
CA ALA A 75 10.93 -0.92 8.94
C ALA A 75 10.91 -1.65 7.59
N LEU A 76 10.08 -1.22 6.64
CA LEU A 76 9.86 -1.93 5.37
C LEU A 76 10.06 -1.04 4.14
N ASP A 77 10.31 -1.67 2.99
CA ASP A 77 10.36 -0.99 1.70
C ASP A 77 8.97 -0.52 1.24
N SER A 78 8.97 0.40 0.29
CA SER A 78 7.82 0.90 -0.45
C SER A 78 6.98 -0.20 -1.11
N GLY A 79 7.60 -1.32 -1.50
CA GLY A 79 6.89 -2.50 -2.01
C GLY A 79 5.92 -3.13 -1.00
N TYR A 80 6.14 -2.93 0.30
CA TYR A 80 5.32 -3.46 1.38
C TYR A 80 4.19 -2.51 1.81
N LEU A 81 4.07 -1.31 1.20
CA LEU A 81 3.03 -0.34 1.53
C LEU A 81 1.67 -0.75 0.96
N THR A 82 1.11 -1.83 1.48
CA THR A 82 -0.19 -2.38 1.09
C THR A 82 -1.19 -2.23 2.23
N THR A 83 -2.48 -2.12 1.88
CA THR A 83 -3.53 -1.97 2.88
C THR A 83 -3.61 -3.16 3.86
N PRO A 84 -3.51 -4.42 3.39
CA PRO A 84 -3.49 -5.59 4.29
C PRO A 84 -2.30 -5.60 5.26
N ILE A 85 -1.09 -5.24 4.82
CA ILE A 85 0.08 -5.17 5.70
C ILE A 85 -0.10 -4.09 6.77
N CYS A 86 -0.53 -2.88 6.38
CA CYS A 86 -0.75 -1.80 7.33
C CYS A 86 -1.77 -2.20 8.40
N ARG A 87 -2.87 -2.82 7.98
CA ARG A 87 -3.90 -3.34 8.90
C ARG A 87 -3.36 -4.46 9.78
N GLY A 88 -2.59 -5.38 9.20
CA GLY A 88 -1.99 -6.51 9.92
C GLY A 88 -1.03 -6.08 11.01
N LEU A 89 -0.18 -5.10 10.74
CA LEU A 89 0.75 -4.52 11.71
C LEU A 89 0.02 -3.73 12.80
N GLN A 90 -0.96 -2.90 12.41
CA GLN A 90 -1.76 -2.15 13.39
C GLN A 90 -2.51 -3.07 14.35
N ARG A 91 -3.09 -4.18 13.87
CA ARG A 91 -3.79 -5.17 14.72
C ARG A 91 -2.86 -5.91 15.69
N ARG A 92 -1.57 -5.99 15.37
CA ARG A 92 -0.54 -6.59 16.23
C ARG A 92 0.09 -5.57 17.17
N GLU A 93 -0.34 -4.30 17.10
CA GLU A 93 0.21 -3.19 17.89
C GLU A 93 1.72 -2.96 17.65
N ILE A 94 2.21 -3.35 16.47
CA ILE A 94 3.63 -3.23 16.10
C ILE A 94 3.85 -1.91 15.39
N PHE A 95 4.72 -1.05 15.91
CA PHE A 95 5.02 0.25 15.29
C PHE A 95 5.63 0.08 13.89
N ALA A 96 4.92 0.55 12.86
CA ALA A 96 5.30 0.31 11.48
C ALA A 96 5.80 1.57 10.77
N VAL A 97 6.95 1.45 10.12
CA VAL A 97 7.52 2.47 9.24
C VAL A 97 7.75 1.85 7.87
N ILE A 98 6.99 2.30 6.87
CA ILE A 98 7.09 1.79 5.51
C ILE A 98 7.47 2.94 4.58
N ALA A 99 8.46 2.70 3.71
CA ALA A 99 8.83 3.67 2.68
C ALA A 99 7.63 3.99 1.77
N HIS A 100 7.63 5.20 1.20
CA HIS A 100 6.56 5.66 0.32
C HIS A 100 7.14 6.06 -1.03
N ARG A 101 6.70 5.40 -2.10
CA ARG A 101 6.94 5.87 -3.48
C ARG A 101 5.95 6.97 -3.81
N ARG A 102 6.44 8.14 -4.23
CA ARG A 102 5.56 9.20 -4.76
C ARG A 102 4.99 8.73 -6.09
N PHE A 103 3.68 8.59 -6.15
CA PHE A 103 2.99 8.37 -7.41
C PHE A 103 2.65 9.73 -8.02
N HIS A 104 3.04 9.95 -9.27
CA HIS A 104 2.65 11.16 -9.98
C HIS A 104 1.18 11.02 -10.39
N PRO A 105 0.28 11.93 -9.96
CA PRO A 105 -1.10 11.90 -10.42
C PRO A 105 -1.13 12.11 -11.94
N LYS A 106 -2.22 11.66 -12.58
CA LYS A 106 -2.46 11.99 -13.98
C LYS A 106 -2.44 13.51 -14.15
N GLN A 107 -1.60 14.00 -15.05
CA GLN A 107 -1.50 15.42 -15.35
C GLN A 107 -2.88 15.93 -15.84
N GLY A 108 -3.24 17.14 -15.42
CA GLY A 108 -4.50 17.80 -15.82
C GLY A 108 -5.73 17.49 -14.97
N LEU A 109 -5.67 16.54 -14.03
CA LEU A 109 -6.79 16.24 -13.11
C LEU A 109 -6.45 16.51 -11.65
N PHE A 110 -7.45 16.90 -10.86
CA PHE A 110 -7.29 17.09 -9.43
C PHE A 110 -6.87 15.78 -8.76
N PRO A 111 -5.77 15.81 -8.00
CA PRO A 111 -5.31 14.65 -7.26
C PRO A 111 -6.21 14.37 -6.06
N LYS A 112 -6.20 13.11 -5.57
CA LYS A 112 -7.07 12.67 -4.47
C LYS A 112 -6.93 13.52 -3.20
N TRP A 113 -5.74 14.03 -2.89
CA TRP A 113 -5.51 14.85 -1.69
C TRP A 113 -6.17 16.24 -1.72
N LYS A 114 -6.68 16.68 -2.87
CA LYS A 114 -7.51 17.88 -2.98
C LYS A 114 -8.97 17.63 -2.55
N PHE A 115 -9.35 16.37 -2.33
CA PHE A 115 -10.66 15.97 -1.81
C PHE A 115 -10.52 15.63 -0.33
N THR A 116 -11.18 16.41 0.52
CA THR A 116 -11.10 16.25 1.99
C THR A 116 -12.13 15.23 2.44
N PHE A 117 -11.73 14.26 3.24
CA PHE A 117 -12.66 13.30 3.84
C PHE A 117 -13.18 13.85 5.15
N ASP A 118 -14.51 13.94 5.28
CA ASP A 118 -15.20 14.22 6.52
C ASP A 118 -15.60 12.88 7.16
N ALA A 119 -14.94 12.55 8.28
CA ALA A 119 -15.14 11.30 8.97
C ALA A 119 -16.47 11.26 9.75
N GLU A 120 -16.94 12.41 10.26
CA GLU A 120 -18.19 12.50 11.03
C GLU A 120 -19.39 12.30 10.12
N ARG A 121 -19.38 12.95 8.95
CA ARG A 121 -20.47 12.88 7.97
C ARG A 121 -20.30 11.74 6.96
N ASN A 122 -19.18 11.02 7.01
CA ASN A 122 -18.81 9.94 6.09
C ASN A 122 -18.99 10.34 4.61
N LEU A 123 -18.38 11.46 4.22
CA LEU A 123 -18.44 12.01 2.86
C LEU A 123 -17.11 12.64 2.46
N TYR A 124 -16.96 12.92 1.17
CA TYR A 124 -15.85 13.71 0.65
C TYR A 124 -16.32 15.11 0.26
N VAL A 125 -15.49 16.12 0.46
CA VAL A 125 -15.71 17.48 -0.02
C VAL A 125 -14.71 17.77 -1.13
N CYS A 126 -15.20 18.25 -2.27
CA CYS A 126 -14.35 18.59 -3.43
C CYS A 126 -13.78 20.02 -3.31
N PRO A 127 -12.82 20.40 -4.19
CA PRO A 127 -12.26 21.76 -4.20
C PRO A 127 -13.27 22.89 -4.44
N ALA A 128 -14.40 22.58 -5.08
CA ALA A 128 -15.53 23.51 -5.27
C ALA A 128 -16.53 23.49 -4.10
N SER A 129 -16.18 22.86 -2.97
CA SER A 129 -17.01 22.72 -1.77
C SER A 129 -18.31 21.91 -1.96
N HIS A 130 -18.40 21.08 -3.01
CA HIS A 130 -19.51 20.15 -3.19
C HIS A 130 -19.24 18.80 -2.51
N GLU A 131 -20.30 18.18 -2.02
CA GLU A 131 -20.26 16.91 -1.31
C GLU A 131 -20.30 15.71 -2.26
N LEU A 132 -19.50 14.70 -1.93
CA LEU A 132 -19.47 13.39 -2.56
C LEU A 132 -19.96 12.38 -1.52
N LYS A 133 -21.19 11.90 -1.71
CA LYS A 133 -21.85 10.99 -0.77
C LYS A 133 -21.41 9.55 -1.01
N TYR A 134 -21.42 8.74 0.06
CA TYR A 134 -21.18 7.31 -0.03
C TYR A 134 -22.20 6.64 -0.97
N ARG A 135 -21.72 5.77 -1.86
CA ARG A 135 -22.54 5.09 -2.85
C ARG A 135 -22.56 3.58 -2.65
N THR A 136 -21.40 2.95 -2.57
CA THR A 136 -21.28 1.50 -2.45
C THR A 136 -19.87 1.11 -1.98
N THR A 137 -19.71 -0.14 -1.58
CA THR A 137 -18.41 -0.76 -1.28
C THR A 137 -18.21 -1.96 -2.18
N ASP A 138 -17.06 -2.04 -2.84
CA ASP A 138 -16.73 -3.21 -3.67
C ASP A 138 -16.32 -4.43 -2.82
N ARG A 139 -16.25 -5.61 -3.45
CA ARG A 139 -15.80 -6.85 -2.80
C ARG A 139 -14.35 -6.79 -2.29
N LYS A 140 -13.56 -5.83 -2.77
CA LYS A 140 -12.17 -5.61 -2.37
C LYS A 140 -12.05 -4.63 -1.19
N GLY A 141 -13.17 -4.12 -0.67
CA GLY A 141 -13.20 -3.20 0.47
C GLY A 141 -12.98 -1.73 0.12
N TYR A 142 -13.12 -1.32 -1.14
CA TYR A 142 -13.11 0.09 -1.53
C TYR A 142 -14.51 0.69 -1.47
N ARG A 143 -14.69 1.66 -0.58
CA ARG A 143 -15.86 2.54 -0.54
C ARG A 143 -15.77 3.54 -1.69
N GLN A 144 -16.87 3.72 -2.40
CA GLN A 144 -17.00 4.69 -3.49
C GLN A 144 -17.86 5.86 -3.03
N TYR A 145 -17.36 7.07 -3.24
CA TYR A 145 -18.05 8.33 -2.98
C TYR A 145 -18.23 9.05 -4.31
N ALA A 146 -19.45 9.50 -4.59
CA ALA A 146 -19.79 10.06 -5.89
C ALA A 146 -20.39 11.47 -5.75
N SER A 147 -20.00 12.35 -6.67
CA SER A 147 -20.62 13.68 -6.79
C SER A 147 -22.00 13.58 -7.44
N ASP A 148 -22.79 14.63 -7.29
CA ASP A 148 -24.00 14.83 -8.08
C ASP A 148 -23.63 15.29 -9.50
N SER A 149 -24.16 14.61 -10.52
CA SER A 149 -23.91 14.97 -11.91
C SER A 149 -24.54 16.29 -12.31
N GLU A 150 -25.71 16.63 -11.76
CA GLU A 150 -26.42 17.86 -12.15
C GLU A 150 -25.66 19.10 -11.69
N HIS A 151 -25.11 19.08 -10.47
CA HIS A 151 -24.24 20.15 -9.98
C HIS A 151 -22.89 20.19 -10.70
N CYS A 152 -22.35 19.04 -11.10
CA CYS A 152 -21.04 19.01 -11.76
C CYS A 152 -21.07 19.45 -13.22
N LYS A 153 -22.20 19.32 -13.93
CA LYS A 153 -22.35 19.77 -15.33
C LYS A 153 -22.07 21.27 -15.50
N SER A 154 -22.53 22.09 -14.56
CA SER A 154 -22.33 23.55 -14.57
C SER A 154 -21.08 24.00 -13.81
N CYS A 155 -20.28 23.07 -13.29
CA CYS A 155 -19.13 23.42 -12.47
C CYS A 155 -17.97 23.93 -13.34
N PRO A 156 -17.42 25.13 -13.05
CA PRO A 156 -16.31 25.69 -13.84
C PRO A 156 -15.03 24.85 -13.74
N LEU A 157 -14.88 24.07 -12.66
CA LEU A 157 -13.72 23.21 -12.43
C LEU A 157 -13.89 21.78 -12.99
N LEU A 158 -14.94 21.52 -13.79
CA LEU A 158 -15.26 20.19 -14.27
C LEU A 158 -14.10 19.56 -15.07
N ASN A 159 -13.46 20.34 -15.96
CA ASN A 159 -12.35 19.89 -16.81
C ASN A 159 -11.12 19.42 -16.00
N GLU A 160 -10.86 20.09 -14.87
CA GLU A 160 -9.81 19.69 -13.92
C GLU A 160 -10.30 18.60 -12.95
N CYS A 161 -11.60 18.40 -12.78
CA CYS A 161 -12.14 17.46 -11.81
C CYS A 161 -12.27 16.03 -12.37
N THR A 162 -12.88 15.87 -13.55
CA THR A 162 -13.17 14.55 -14.13
C THR A 162 -13.39 14.62 -15.64
N HIS A 163 -12.91 13.62 -16.38
CA HIS A 163 -13.25 13.41 -17.80
C HIS A 163 -14.42 12.43 -17.98
N SER A 164 -15.21 12.18 -16.93
CA SER A 164 -16.37 11.29 -17.02
C SER A 164 -17.44 11.88 -17.96
N ARG A 165 -17.94 11.07 -18.90
CA ARG A 165 -19.02 11.45 -19.82
C ARG A 165 -20.32 11.84 -19.09
N ASN A 166 -20.52 11.32 -17.88
CA ASN A 166 -21.71 11.61 -17.08
C ASN A 166 -21.46 12.75 -16.09
N HIS A 167 -20.36 13.50 -16.25
CA HIS A 167 -19.93 14.62 -15.39
C HIS A 167 -19.82 14.25 -13.91
N ARG A 168 -19.68 12.97 -13.59
CA ARG A 168 -19.64 12.49 -12.21
C ARG A 168 -18.20 12.19 -11.76
N LYS A 169 -17.79 12.78 -10.64
CA LYS A 169 -16.54 12.43 -9.96
C LYS A 169 -16.81 11.26 -9.01
N VAL A 170 -15.93 10.25 -9.05
CA VAL A 170 -15.93 9.16 -8.07
C VAL A 170 -14.57 9.14 -7.37
N VAL A 171 -14.59 9.15 -6.04
CA VAL A 171 -13.42 9.00 -5.17
C VAL A 171 -13.55 7.68 -4.43
N THR A 172 -12.46 6.92 -4.36
CA THR A 172 -12.43 5.64 -3.64
C THR A 172 -11.57 5.74 -2.38
N ARG A 173 -12.04 5.15 -1.27
CA ARG A 173 -11.31 5.02 -0.01
C ARG A 173 -11.42 3.58 0.47
N HIS A 174 -10.30 2.95 0.81
CA HIS A 174 -10.35 1.59 1.36
C HIS A 174 -10.93 1.62 2.78
N VAL A 175 -11.63 0.56 3.21
CA VAL A 175 -12.12 0.41 4.59
C VAL A 175 -11.02 0.43 5.67
N TRP A 176 -9.76 0.30 5.27
CA TRP A 176 -8.59 0.32 6.17
C TRP A 176 -7.61 1.42 5.72
N GLU A 177 -8.11 2.48 5.08
CA GLU A 177 -7.28 3.64 4.74
C GLU A 177 -6.67 4.26 6.01
N ASP A 178 -7.39 4.23 7.12
CA ASP A 178 -6.91 4.73 8.42
C ASP A 178 -5.64 3.97 8.87
N SER A 179 -5.54 2.66 8.60
CA SER A 179 -4.32 1.90 8.87
C SER A 179 -3.15 2.39 8.02
N LYS A 180 -3.39 2.80 6.76
CA LYS A 180 -2.35 3.40 5.91
C LYS A 180 -1.95 4.80 6.38
N GLU A 181 -2.92 5.61 6.79
CA GLU A 181 -2.70 6.94 7.35
C GLU A 181 -1.89 6.84 8.65
N TRP A 182 -2.19 5.88 9.52
CA TRP A 182 -1.42 5.59 10.73
C TRP A 182 0.06 5.26 10.42
N VAL A 183 0.35 4.37 9.46
CA VAL A 183 1.74 4.09 9.05
C VAL A 183 2.43 5.35 8.48
N ARG A 184 1.70 6.16 7.71
CA ARG A 184 2.25 7.43 7.18
C ARG A 184 2.61 8.40 8.29
N SER A 185 1.74 8.55 9.30
CA SER A 185 1.99 9.39 10.47
C SER A 185 3.18 8.89 11.28
N ASN A 186 3.26 7.57 11.52
CA ASN A 186 4.40 6.94 12.19
C ASN A 186 5.72 7.28 11.50
N ARG A 187 5.78 7.18 10.17
CA ARG A 187 6.97 7.54 9.37
C ARG A 187 7.39 9.00 9.54
N LEU A 188 6.45 9.92 9.73
CA LEU A 188 6.73 11.36 9.92
C LEU A 188 7.17 11.71 11.34
N SER A 189 6.86 10.87 12.32
CA SER A 189 7.29 11.02 13.72
C SER A 189 8.81 10.97 13.87
N ARG A 190 9.33 11.49 15.00
CA ARG A 190 10.76 11.44 15.32
C ARG A 190 11.29 10.00 15.37
N SER A 191 10.59 9.11 16.08
CA SER A 191 10.95 7.70 16.22
C SER A 191 10.92 7.00 14.86
N GLY A 192 9.92 7.28 14.03
CA GLY A 192 9.82 6.69 12.69
C GLY A 192 10.93 7.13 11.74
N LYS A 193 11.35 8.41 11.79
CA LYS A 193 12.50 8.90 11.02
C LYS A 193 13.80 8.22 11.44
N GLN A 194 14.00 7.98 12.75
CA GLN A 194 15.18 7.29 13.25
C GLN A 194 15.20 5.82 12.80
N LEU A 195 14.07 5.12 12.96
CA LEU A 195 13.92 3.74 12.51
C LEU A 195 14.15 3.60 11.00
N TYR A 196 13.63 4.54 10.21
CA TYR A 196 13.80 4.55 8.76
C TYR A 196 15.27 4.73 8.32
N ARG A 197 16.04 5.56 9.04
CA ARG A 197 17.47 5.76 8.74
C ARG A 197 18.26 4.47 8.89
N LYS A 198 18.07 3.74 10.00
CA LYS A 198 18.80 2.50 10.25
C LYS A 198 18.50 1.39 9.25
N ARG A 199 17.28 1.33 8.69
CA ARG A 199 16.92 0.35 7.65
C ARG A 199 17.92 0.35 6.48
N LYS A 200 18.41 1.53 6.09
CA LYS A 200 19.37 1.68 5.00
C LYS A 200 20.76 1.14 5.33
N GLU A 201 21.08 0.96 6.61
CA GLU A 201 22.40 0.47 7.06
C GLU A 201 22.42 -1.06 7.17
N THR A 202 21.25 -1.69 7.35
CA THR A 202 21.16 -3.12 7.72
C THR A 202 20.72 -4.04 6.59
N ILE A 203 20.03 -3.53 5.56
CA ILE A 203 19.38 -4.33 4.51
C ILE A 203 19.78 -3.90 3.08
N GLU A 204 20.42 -2.74 2.91
CA GLU A 204 20.91 -2.24 1.61
C GLU A 204 22.41 -2.51 1.40
#